data_AF-A0A6B2YVA6-F1
#
_entry.id   AF-A0A6B2YVA6-F1
#
_cell.length_a   1.000
_cell.length_b   1.000
_cell.length_c   1.000
_cell.angle_alpha   90.00
_cell.angle_beta   90.00
_cell.angle_gamma   90.00
#
_symmetry.space_group_name_H-M   'P 1'
#
loop_
_entity.id
_entity.type
_entity.pdbx_description
1 polymer ?
#
loop_
_entity_poly.entity_id
_entity_poly.type
_entity_poly.pdbx_seq_one_letter_code
_entity_poly.pdbx_strand_id
1 'polypeptide(L)'
;MSHPQSYELLLIPDHSRTRTGAPGRPIRSAVVAATGETGASGYPRYAGEGMEADVDPETRTVEAVLIDGEELDYGMSVRVAGAEGERPAS
;
A
#
# COMPACT_ATOMS: atom_id res chain seq x y z
N MET A 1 -18.85 -7.10 6.88
CA MET A 1 -18.81 -6.04 5.86
C MET A 1 -17.87 -6.51 4.76
N SER A 2 -18.22 -6.30 3.49
CA SER A 2 -17.33 -6.61 2.36
C SER A 2 -16.30 -5.49 2.23
N HIS A 3 -15.02 -5.81 2.38
CA HIS A 3 -13.94 -4.90 1.99
C HIS A 3 -13.68 -5.02 0.48
N PRO A 4 -13.00 -4.03 -0.14
CA PRO A 4 -12.56 -4.14 -1.53
C PRO A 4 -11.81 -5.45 -1.78
N GLN A 5 -12.06 -6.06 -2.93
CA GLN A 5 -11.44 -7.35 -3.27
C GLN A 5 -10.06 -7.17 -3.92
N SER A 6 -9.69 -5.94 -4.27
CA SER A 6 -8.40 -5.62 -4.84
C SER A 6 -7.99 -4.17 -4.56
N TYR A 7 -6.69 -3.93 -4.51
CA TYR A 7 -6.07 -2.61 -4.47
C TYR A 7 -4.93 -2.52 -5.47
N GLU A 8 -4.63 -1.31 -5.94
CA GLU A 8 -3.34 -1.01 -6.55
C GLU A 8 -2.42 -0.44 -5.47
N LEU A 9 -1.26 -1.08 -5.26
CA LEU A 9 -0.22 -0.65 -4.34
C LEU A 9 0.91 0.04 -5.10
N LEU A 10 1.45 1.10 -4.50
CA LEU A 10 2.52 1.92 -5.04
C LEU A 10 3.71 1.84 -4.10
N LEU A 11 4.85 1.33 -4.59
CA LEU A 11 6.13 1.34 -3.88
C LEU A 11 6.87 2.63 -4.14
N ILE A 12 7.20 3.36 -3.08
CA ILE A 12 7.71 4.73 -3.12
C ILE A 12 8.98 4.85 -2.26
N PRO A 13 10.08 5.43 -2.78
CA PRO A 13 11.25 5.75 -1.95
C PRO A 13 11.00 6.98 -1.06
N ASP A 14 11.18 6.86 0.25
CA ASP A 14 11.01 7.95 1.23
C ASP A 14 12.02 9.09 1.02
N HIS A 15 13.23 8.77 0.56
CA HIS A 15 14.27 9.76 0.25
C HIS A 15 13.95 10.64 -0.97
N SER A 16 12.89 10.31 -1.71
CA SER A 16 12.42 11.11 -2.84
C SER A 16 11.30 12.07 -2.45
N ARG A 17 11.14 12.37 -1.15
CA ARG A 17 10.42 13.58 -0.74
C ARG A 17 10.99 14.76 -1.52
N THR A 18 10.16 15.30 -2.38
CA THR A 18 10.46 16.54 -3.10
C THR A 18 10.81 17.62 -2.09
N ARG A 19 11.48 18.70 -2.52
CA ARG A 19 11.80 19.84 -1.64
C ARG A 19 10.56 20.44 -0.93
N THR A 20 9.36 20.10 -1.41
CA THR A 20 8.04 20.50 -0.90
C THR A 20 7.38 19.47 0.03
N GLY A 21 8.00 18.31 0.28
CA GLY A 21 7.48 17.27 1.17
C GLY A 21 6.47 16.30 0.54
N ALA A 22 6.17 16.42 -0.76
CA ALA A 22 5.34 15.45 -1.47
C ALA A 22 6.08 14.11 -1.57
N PRO A 23 5.38 12.97 -1.49
CA PRO A 23 6.00 11.66 -1.64
C PRO A 23 6.73 11.54 -2.98
N GLY A 24 7.68 10.62 -2.98
CA GLY A 24 8.37 10.18 -4.18
C GLY A 24 7.46 9.78 -5.33
N ARG A 25 8.00 9.79 -6.55
CA ARG A 25 7.37 9.05 -7.64
C ARG A 25 7.43 7.56 -7.33
N PRO A 26 6.33 6.80 -7.49
CA PRO A 26 6.37 5.35 -7.37
C PRO A 26 7.40 4.75 -8.32
N ILE A 27 8.17 3.79 -7.83
CA ILE A 27 9.15 3.03 -8.62
C ILE A 27 8.60 1.71 -9.13
N ARG A 28 7.51 1.21 -8.52
CA ARG A 28 6.78 0.02 -8.90
C ARG A 28 5.32 0.17 -8.48
N SER A 29 4.40 -0.39 -9.25
CA SER A 29 3.01 -0.63 -8.84
C SER A 29 2.68 -2.12 -8.94
N ALA A 30 1.69 -2.55 -8.17
CA ALA A 30 1.17 -3.92 -8.18
C ALA A 30 -0.33 -3.93 -7.91
N VAL A 31 -1.08 -4.73 -8.65
CA VAL A 31 -2.47 -5.05 -8.28
C VAL A 31 -2.47 -6.26 -7.36
N VAL A 32 -3.02 -6.07 -6.15
CA VAL A 32 -3.14 -7.11 -5.13
C VAL A 32 -4.60 -7.47 -4.91
N ALA A 33 -4.88 -8.74 -4.66
CA ALA A 33 -6.22 -9.24 -4.39
C ALA A 33 -6.33 -9.75 -2.95
N ALA A 34 -7.51 -9.62 -2.34
CA ALA A 34 -7.78 -10.14 -1.01
C ALA A 34 -7.56 -11.66 -1.01
N THR A 35 -6.75 -12.16 -0.08
CA THR A 35 -6.47 -13.60 0.03
C THR A 35 -7.57 -14.34 0.79
N GLY A 36 -8.43 -13.59 1.49
CA GLY A 36 -9.41 -14.13 2.44
C GLY A 36 -8.83 -14.38 3.84
N GLU A 37 -7.55 -14.09 4.05
CA GLU A 37 -6.86 -14.27 5.32
C GLU A 37 -6.74 -12.95 6.10
N THR A 38 -6.56 -13.06 7.42
CA THR A 38 -6.15 -11.94 8.26
C THR A 38 -4.64 -11.95 8.39
N GLY A 39 -4.01 -10.83 8.08
CA GLY A 39 -2.57 -10.64 8.17
C GLY A 39 -2.07 -10.43 9.60
N ALA A 40 -0.74 -10.36 9.73
CA ALA A 40 -0.06 -10.25 11.03
C ALA A 40 -0.38 -8.95 11.77
N SER A 41 -0.71 -7.88 11.05
CA SER A 41 -1.18 -6.61 11.62
C SER A 41 -2.60 -6.68 12.20
N GLY A 42 -3.37 -7.73 11.87
CA GLY A 42 -4.79 -7.85 12.20
C GLY A 42 -5.74 -7.33 11.10
N TYR A 43 -5.22 -6.76 10.01
CA TYR A 43 -6.01 -6.33 8.85
C TYR A 43 -6.13 -7.44 7.79
N PRO A 44 -7.11 -7.37 6.86
CA PRO A 44 -7.18 -8.30 5.74
C PRO A 44 -5.89 -8.30 4.90
N ARG A 45 -5.45 -9.49 4.51
CA ARG A 45 -4.26 -9.69 3.69
C ARG A 45 -4.59 -9.62 2.20
N TYR A 46 -3.71 -8.96 1.46
CA TYR A 46 -3.74 -8.86 0.01
C TYR A 46 -2.42 -9.32 -0.58
N ALA A 47 -2.48 -10.01 -1.71
CA ALA A 47 -1.30 -10.48 -2.42
C ALA A 47 -1.48 -10.38 -3.94
N GLY A 48 -0.41 -10.09 -4.67
CA GLY A 48 -0.41 -10.04 -6.13
C GLY A 48 0.85 -9.40 -6.69
N GLU A 49 1.27 -9.86 -7.87
CA GLU A 49 2.39 -9.28 -8.64
C GLU A 49 3.69 -9.08 -7.82
N GLY A 50 3.95 -10.00 -6.88
CA GLY A 50 5.12 -9.96 -6.02
C GLY A 50 5.04 -8.95 -4.86
N MET A 51 3.85 -8.42 -4.55
CA MET A 51 3.61 -7.66 -3.32
C MET A 51 2.61 -8.38 -2.44
N GLU A 52 2.88 -8.35 -1.14
CA GLU A 52 1.93 -8.73 -0.10
C GLU A 52 1.82 -7.58 0.89
N ALA A 53 0.61 -7.31 1.35
CA ALA A 53 0.38 -6.32 2.38
C ALA A 53 -0.90 -6.61 3.14
N ASP A 54 -0.91 -6.17 4.39
CA ASP A 54 -2.12 -6.06 5.16
C ASP A 54 -2.68 -4.64 4.98
N VAL A 55 -3.97 -4.51 4.67
CA VAL A 55 -4.56 -3.20 4.36
C VAL A 55 -5.78 -2.95 5.23
N ASP A 56 -5.76 -1.85 5.97
CA ASP A 56 -6.95 -1.34 6.65
C ASP A 56 -7.97 -0.89 5.59
N PRO A 57 -9.11 -1.57 5.43
CA PRO A 57 -10.06 -1.24 4.39
C PRO A 57 -10.80 0.09 4.63
N GLU A 58 -10.82 0.58 5.87
CA GLU A 58 -11.47 1.86 6.23
C GLU A 58 -10.58 3.04 5.86
N THR A 59 -9.31 2.99 6.24
CA THR A 59 -8.37 4.12 6.05
C THR A 59 -7.46 3.98 4.84
N ARG A 60 -7.41 2.79 4.23
CA ARG A 60 -6.44 2.40 3.19
C ARG A 60 -4.98 2.50 3.67
N THR A 61 -4.75 2.37 4.97
CA THR A 61 -3.40 2.26 5.55
C THR A 61 -2.82 0.90 5.18
N VAL A 62 -1.56 0.88 4.76
CA VAL A 62 -0.83 -0.33 4.38
C VAL A 62 0.14 -0.68 5.50
N GLU A 63 0.06 -1.92 5.97
CA GLU A 63 0.86 -2.47 7.06
C GLU A 63 1.50 -3.80 6.63
N ALA A 64 2.54 -4.22 7.34
CA ALA A 64 3.19 -5.53 7.19
C ALA A 64 3.44 -5.95 5.70
N VAL A 65 4.25 -5.15 5.01
CA VAL A 65 4.51 -5.29 3.56
C VAL A 65 5.65 -6.27 3.30
N LEU A 66 5.47 -7.14 2.30
CA LEU A 66 6.53 -7.92 1.68
C LEU A 66 6.66 -7.60 0.19
N ILE A 67 7.89 -7.51 -0.30
CA ILE A 67 8.23 -7.37 -1.71
C ILE A 67 8.99 -8.62 -2.13
N ASP A 68 8.40 -9.40 -3.05
CA ASP A 68 8.92 -10.66 -3.55
C ASP A 68 9.30 -11.66 -2.42
N GLY A 69 8.56 -11.60 -1.31
CA GLY A 69 8.74 -12.44 -0.12
C GLY A 69 9.72 -11.88 0.93
N GLU A 70 10.33 -10.72 0.67
CA GLU A 70 11.28 -10.08 1.58
C GLU A 70 10.64 -8.86 2.27
N GLU A 71 11.12 -8.54 3.48
CA GLU A 71 10.67 -7.34 4.18
C GLU A 71 11.01 -6.07 3.40
N LEU A 72 10.13 -5.08 3.48
CA LEU A 72 10.32 -3.80 2.80
C LEU A 72 11.63 -3.12 3.25
N ASP A 73 12.46 -2.75 2.26
CA ASP A 73 13.70 -2.02 2.49
C ASP A 73 13.50 -0.72 3.28
N TYR A 74 14.45 -0.43 4.17
CA TYR A 74 14.47 0.85 4.88
C TYR A 74 14.51 2.02 3.90
N GLY A 75 13.70 3.05 4.19
CA GLY A 75 13.58 4.22 3.33
C GLY A 75 12.67 3.98 2.11
N MET A 76 11.88 2.92 2.12
CA MET A 76 10.75 2.72 1.21
C MET A 76 9.43 2.77 1.99
N SER A 77 8.35 3.14 1.30
CA SER A 77 6.98 3.04 1.79
C SER A 77 6.07 2.51 0.69
N VAL A 78 4.97 1.87 1.10
CA VAL A 78 3.91 1.41 0.18
C VAL A 78 2.61 2.12 0.53
N ARG A 79 1.85 2.49 -0.51
CA ARG A 79 0.54 3.16 -0.36
C ARG A 79 -0.47 2.59 -1.34
N VAL A 80 -1.74 2.63 -0.97
CA VAL A 80 -2.84 2.39 -1.91
C VAL A 80 -2.94 3.58 -2.88
N ALA A 81 -3.04 3.31 -4.18
CA ALA A 81 -3.27 4.33 -5.19
C ALA A 81 -4.57 5.10 -4.89
N GLY A 82 -4.51 6.44 -4.94
CA GLY A 82 -5.65 7.28 -4.60
C GLY A 82 -5.95 7.42 -3.10
N ALA A 83 -5.05 7.00 -2.21
CA ALA A 83 -5.15 7.27 -0.77
C ALA A 83 -4.73 8.70 -0.38
N GLU A 84 -4.20 9.52 -1.31
CA GLU A 84 -3.87 10.92 -1.03
C GLU A 84 -5.09 11.84 -1.13
N GLY A 85 -5.52 12.38 0.02
CA GLY A 85 -6.20 13.67 0.12
C GLY A 85 -7.50 13.82 -0.68
N GLU A 86 -8.54 13.07 -0.32
CA GLU A 86 -9.91 13.44 -0.68
C GLU A 86 -10.31 14.69 0.11
N ARG A 87 -9.84 15.87 -0.32
CA ARG A 87 -10.66 17.08 -0.15
C ARG A 87 -11.65 17.04 -1.32
N PRO A 88 -12.97 16.91 -1.08
CA PRO A 88 -13.92 17.16 -2.13
C PRO A 88 -13.67 18.59 -2.63
N ALA A 89 -13.46 18.75 -3.93
CA ALA A 89 -13.57 20.05 -4.55
C ALA A 89 -15.00 20.55 -4.27
N SER A 90 -15.11 21.58 -3.44
CA SER A 90 -16.34 22.40 -3.34
C SER A 90 -16.34 23.44 -4.43
#